data_AF-W4K055-F1
#
_entry.id   AF-W4K055-F1
#
_cell.length_a   1.000
_cell.length_b   1.000
_cell.length_c   1.000
_cell.angle_alpha   90.00
_cell.angle_beta   90.00
_cell.angle_gamma   90.00
#
_symmetry.space_group_name_H-M   'P 1'
#
loop_
_entity.id
_entity.type
_entity.pdbx_description
1 polymer ?
#
loop_
_entity_poly.entity_id
_entity_poly.type
_entity_poly.pdbx_seq_one_letter_code
_entity_poly.pdbx_strand_id
1 'polypeptide(L)'
;MSTEPSSMRLPAELWLRIFQLATVVPGILEIEALDPFDSPTALLPHSEYEWLSSTAKSALVTKRALVQVCKDFYWLATPLLYEAVFIGPPKSTSVRSLRDAIQKSKQVAETNTSGGRALGSWTRRLVMTRTNYYDPSFDEVGFQCLADIMSCMPNLEILSVHTNALDLYIPSFVVDSLIATSKCSLRKLYFQRDSGLHLRASDCINLLESCRELRAVSLGDFGGCKGLCPIDLLRVSEPSFLSICSTPAGCASKHLEHTPARPSLRHALFSRHGHNTENSVAAMCHFLTIQGQYLESIQLDARFTPYDWTQIALNLFADYCISLTHLTLILGSTSWRSLNPNGLTLPPITHLGLYFDRHQVSNPGDFHQLFRCLSNTHAPSLKVVRILEPRRARHLRRYVSEGRDVGFSFLSSCKFRLEDFDGQSIFPMPTARQSRLPRRAYLTFSKQRGLLSNVFHSPPSDNDLTMLLAGSGV
;
A
#
# COMPACT_ATOMS: atom_id res chain seq x y z
N MET A 1 45.96 -19.46 40.29
CA MET A 1 44.60 -19.81 39.85
C MET A 1 43.95 -18.53 39.34
N SER A 2 44.04 -18.30 38.02
CA SER A 2 43.41 -17.18 37.33
C SER A 2 41.92 -17.51 37.19
N THR A 3 41.08 -16.82 37.96
CA THR A 3 39.64 -16.81 37.75
C THR A 3 39.38 -16.17 36.39
N GLU A 4 39.12 -16.98 35.36
CA GLU A 4 38.63 -16.45 34.10
C GLU A 4 37.38 -15.60 34.41
N PRO A 5 37.35 -14.33 33.97
CA PRO A 5 36.16 -13.52 34.14
C PRO A 5 35.03 -14.27 33.45
N SER A 6 34.02 -14.63 34.21
CA SER A 6 32.78 -15.22 33.73
C SER A 6 32.19 -14.28 32.69
N SER A 7 32.56 -14.52 31.43
CA SER A 7 32.11 -13.76 30.28
C SER A 7 30.59 -13.84 30.31
N MET A 8 29.94 -12.74 30.72
CA MET A 8 28.49 -12.64 30.73
C MET A 8 28.00 -12.74 29.29
N ARG A 9 27.68 -13.96 28.86
CA ARG A 9 27.08 -14.21 27.56
C ARG A 9 25.59 -13.91 27.68
N LEU A 10 25.10 -13.02 26.83
CA LEU A 10 23.67 -12.78 26.68
C LEU A 10 23.00 -14.09 26.19
N PRO A 11 21.89 -14.52 26.81
CA PRO A 11 21.05 -15.60 26.30
C PRO A 11 20.58 -15.36 24.86
N ALA A 12 20.35 -16.45 24.12
CA ALA A 12 19.97 -16.41 22.71
C ALA A 12 18.65 -15.65 22.47
N GLU A 13 17.72 -15.73 23.42
CA GLU A 13 16.43 -15.04 23.41
C GLU A 13 16.61 -13.51 23.45
N LEU A 14 17.58 -13.03 24.24
CA LEU A 14 17.89 -11.61 24.31
C LEU A 14 18.55 -11.13 23.02
N TRP A 15 19.45 -11.92 22.42
CA TRP A 15 20.02 -11.61 21.10
C TRP A 15 18.94 -11.55 20.03
N LEU A 16 18.04 -12.53 19.99
CA LEU A 16 16.93 -12.54 19.04
C LEU A 16 16.05 -11.30 19.21
N ARG A 17 15.76 -10.88 20.45
CA ARG A 17 14.99 -9.65 20.72
C ARG A 17 15.73 -8.40 20.25
N ILE A 18 17.05 -8.32 20.45
CA ILE A 18 17.88 -7.22 19.95
C ILE A 18 17.83 -7.18 18.42
N PHE A 19 17.96 -8.33 17.75
CA PHE A 19 17.91 -8.41 16.28
C PHE A 19 16.55 -7.99 15.73
N GLN A 20 15.46 -8.41 16.38
CA GLN A 20 14.11 -7.98 16.01
C GLN A 20 13.95 -6.46 16.11
N LEU A 21 14.42 -5.85 17.20
CA LEU A 21 14.35 -4.39 17.38
C LEU A 21 15.23 -3.64 16.37
N ALA A 22 16.43 -4.16 16.09
CA ALA A 22 17.36 -3.56 15.14
C ALA A 22 16.91 -3.66 13.67
N THR A 23 16.01 -4.59 13.37
CA THR A 23 15.59 -4.90 11.99
C THR A 23 14.09 -4.71 11.76
N VAL A 24 13.40 -4.06 12.71
CA VAL A 24 11.95 -3.86 12.65
C VAL A 24 11.59 -2.95 11.47
N VAL A 25 10.59 -3.38 10.70
CA VAL A 25 9.95 -2.56 9.66
C VAL A 25 8.47 -2.53 9.98
N PRO A 26 7.94 -1.39 10.49
CA PRO A 26 6.52 -1.29 10.84
C PRO A 26 5.62 -1.73 9.68
N GLY A 27 4.57 -2.50 9.94
CA GLY A 27 3.62 -2.92 8.92
C GLY A 27 4.16 -3.86 7.81
N ILE A 28 5.41 -4.32 7.86
CA ILE A 28 5.95 -5.23 6.82
C ILE A 28 5.18 -6.55 6.73
N LEU A 29 4.57 -6.99 7.83
CA LEU A 29 3.71 -8.18 7.88
C LEU A 29 2.25 -7.83 8.16
N GLU A 30 1.85 -6.58 7.90
CA GLU A 30 0.46 -6.16 8.08
C GLU A 30 -0.43 -6.78 7.00
N ILE A 31 -1.38 -7.58 7.45
CA ILE A 31 -2.38 -8.24 6.61
C ILE A 31 -3.61 -7.34 6.46
N GLU A 32 -4.03 -6.71 7.55
CA GLU A 32 -5.27 -5.95 7.59
C GLU A 32 -5.07 -4.57 6.95
N ALA A 33 -6.07 -4.13 6.18
CA ALA A 33 -6.08 -2.75 5.73
C ALA A 33 -6.62 -1.89 6.86
N LEU A 34 -5.72 -1.18 7.53
CA LEU A 34 -6.10 -0.24 8.58
C LEU A 34 -6.71 1.01 7.98
N ASP A 35 -7.73 1.53 8.65
CA ASP A 35 -8.30 2.83 8.33
C ASP A 35 -7.30 3.96 8.70
N PRO A 36 -6.96 4.87 7.77
CA PRO A 36 -6.10 6.02 8.07
C PRO A 36 -6.66 7.01 9.09
N PHE A 37 -7.94 6.91 9.45
CA PHE A 37 -8.54 7.69 10.53
C PHE A 37 -8.26 7.11 11.90
N ASP A 38 -8.21 5.78 12.01
CA ASP A 38 -8.01 5.05 13.27
C ASP A 38 -6.53 4.88 13.60
N SER A 39 -5.65 4.85 12.59
CA SER A 39 -4.21 4.71 12.77
C SER A 39 -3.43 5.69 11.89
N PRO A 40 -2.66 6.64 12.48
CA PRO A 40 -1.85 7.58 11.70
C PRO A 40 -0.70 6.89 10.94
N THR A 41 -0.39 5.65 11.32
CA THR A 41 0.61 4.82 10.62
C THR A 41 0.01 3.94 9.53
N ALA A 42 -1.31 3.97 9.32
CA ALA A 42 -1.94 3.20 8.26
C ALA A 42 -1.42 3.68 6.89
N LEU A 43 -0.79 2.75 6.16
CA LEU A 43 -0.35 3.00 4.81
C LEU A 43 -1.53 2.76 3.87
N LEU A 44 -1.77 3.70 2.96
CA LEU A 44 -2.68 3.41 1.85
C LEU A 44 -2.05 2.30 1.00
N PRO A 45 -2.86 1.36 0.46
CA PRO A 45 -2.35 0.23 -0.31
C PRO A 45 -1.36 0.62 -1.42
N HIS A 46 -1.62 1.75 -2.10
CA HIS A 46 -0.75 2.28 -3.15
C HIS A 46 0.56 2.90 -2.65
N SER A 47 0.59 3.39 -1.41
CA SER A 47 1.75 4.03 -0.80
C SER A 47 2.68 3.04 -0.08
N GLU A 48 2.18 1.82 0.18
CA GLU A 48 2.85 0.78 0.95
C GLU A 48 4.22 0.46 0.36
N TYR A 49 4.31 0.37 -0.98
CA TYR A 49 5.53 -0.05 -1.67
C TYR A 49 6.73 0.87 -1.44
N GLU A 50 6.60 2.17 -1.70
CA GLU A 50 7.75 3.07 -1.67
C GLU A 50 8.31 3.20 -0.25
N TRP A 51 7.40 3.27 0.71
CA TRP A 51 7.76 3.34 2.12
C TRP A 51 8.41 2.02 2.59
N LEU A 52 7.82 0.87 2.22
CA LEU A 52 8.41 -0.43 2.51
C LEU A 52 9.75 -0.61 1.80
N SER A 53 9.89 -0.21 0.55
CA SER A 53 11.11 -0.40 -0.23
C SER A 53 12.29 0.32 0.43
N SER A 54 12.12 1.58 0.81
CA SER A 54 13.19 2.33 1.48
C SER A 54 13.52 1.80 2.88
N THR A 55 12.52 1.55 3.72
CA THR A 55 12.72 1.10 5.11
C THR A 55 13.20 -0.36 5.17
N ALA A 56 12.61 -1.24 4.37
CA ALA A 56 12.99 -2.65 4.30
C ALA A 56 14.38 -2.83 3.71
N LYS A 57 14.81 -2.02 2.74
CA LYS A 57 16.21 -2.05 2.25
C LYS A 57 17.20 -1.81 3.40
N SER A 58 16.97 -0.79 4.24
CA SER A 58 17.82 -0.53 5.41
C SER A 58 17.81 -1.68 6.40
N ALA A 59 16.65 -2.27 6.67
CA ALA A 59 16.53 -3.43 7.56
C ALA A 59 17.23 -4.67 6.98
N LEU A 60 17.15 -4.92 5.67
CA LEU A 60 17.82 -6.03 4.99
C LEU A 60 19.34 -5.92 5.06
N VAL A 61 19.91 -4.71 4.90
CA VAL A 61 21.35 -4.46 5.09
C VAL A 61 21.76 -4.88 6.50
N THR A 62 20.99 -4.50 7.51
CA THR A 62 21.23 -4.86 8.91
C THR A 62 21.10 -6.37 9.13
N LYS A 63 20.03 -7.01 8.64
CA LYS A 63 19.80 -8.46 8.70
C LYS A 63 20.95 -9.24 8.06
N ARG A 64 21.45 -8.78 6.91
CA ARG A 64 22.60 -9.37 6.23
C ARG A 64 23.88 -9.25 7.04
N ALA A 65 24.15 -8.08 7.63
CA ALA A 65 25.32 -7.91 8.48
C ALA A 65 25.29 -8.85 9.69
N LEU A 66 24.11 -9.04 10.31
CA LEU A 66 23.94 -9.93 11.46
C LEU A 66 24.29 -11.40 11.14
N VAL A 67 23.80 -11.95 10.02
CA VAL A 67 24.09 -13.35 9.66
C VAL A 67 25.56 -13.61 9.34
N GLN A 68 26.36 -12.57 9.12
CA GLN A 68 27.78 -12.67 8.77
C GLN A 68 28.72 -12.56 9.98
N VAL A 69 28.21 -12.31 11.20
CA VAL A 69 29.04 -12.10 12.39
C VAL A 69 29.69 -13.39 12.89
N CYS A 70 28.90 -14.41 13.20
CA CYS A 70 29.36 -15.71 13.69
C CYS A 70 28.29 -16.79 13.46
N LYS A 71 28.59 -18.07 13.74
CA LYS A 71 27.66 -19.19 13.53
C LYS A 71 26.37 -19.06 14.35
N ASP A 72 26.45 -18.61 15.60
CA ASP A 72 25.27 -18.44 16.45
C ASP A 72 24.37 -17.32 15.91
N PHE A 73 24.96 -16.20 15.50
CA PHE A 73 24.23 -15.08 14.89
C PHE A 73 23.63 -15.47 13.55
N TYR A 74 24.35 -16.28 12.76
CA TYR A 74 23.83 -16.86 11.52
C TYR A 74 22.52 -17.61 11.79
N TRP A 75 22.51 -18.54 12.75
CA TRP A 75 21.31 -19.32 13.06
C TRP A 75 20.17 -18.45 13.61
N LEU A 76 20.48 -17.49 14.49
CA LEU A 76 19.48 -16.61 15.12
C LEU A 76 18.88 -15.60 14.13
N ALA A 77 19.68 -15.05 13.22
CA ALA A 77 19.26 -13.98 12.30
C ALA A 77 18.74 -14.51 10.95
N THR A 78 19.03 -15.77 10.58
CA THR A 78 18.54 -16.36 9.31
C THR A 78 17.01 -16.30 9.18
N PRO A 79 16.19 -16.65 10.20
CA PRO A 79 14.74 -16.50 10.11
C PRO A 79 14.32 -15.06 9.81
N LEU A 80 14.97 -14.07 10.45
CA LEU A 80 14.68 -12.65 10.23
C LEU A 80 15.05 -12.22 8.80
N LEU A 81 16.16 -12.71 8.26
CA LEU A 81 16.61 -12.41 6.89
C LEU A 81 15.61 -12.91 5.84
N TYR A 82 15.08 -14.12 6.02
CA TYR A 82 14.17 -14.75 5.05
C TYR A 82 12.69 -14.47 5.30
N GLU A 83 12.34 -13.77 6.39
CA GLU A 83 10.95 -13.44 6.74
C GLU A 83 10.22 -12.64 5.65
N ALA A 84 10.90 -11.66 5.05
CA ALA A 84 10.39 -10.84 3.96
C ALA A 84 11.41 -10.80 2.81
N VAL A 85 11.07 -11.46 1.71
CA VAL A 85 11.93 -11.63 0.54
C VAL A 85 11.52 -10.65 -0.55
N PHE A 86 12.49 -9.92 -1.07
CA PHE A 86 12.30 -8.98 -2.16
C PHE A 86 13.02 -9.52 -3.39
N ILE A 87 12.27 -9.77 -4.45
CA ILE A 87 12.82 -10.19 -5.73
C ILE A 87 12.75 -9.04 -6.72
N GLY A 88 13.86 -8.83 -7.41
CA GLY A 88 13.91 -7.97 -8.60
C GLY A 88 13.22 -8.64 -9.79
N PRO A 89 13.40 -8.09 -11.00
CA PRO A 89 12.87 -8.68 -12.22
C PRO A 89 13.31 -10.15 -12.37
N PRO A 90 12.49 -11.06 -12.95
CA PRO A 90 12.81 -12.50 -13.00
C PRO A 90 14.11 -12.86 -13.72
N LYS A 91 14.57 -12.00 -14.63
CA LYS A 91 15.84 -12.18 -15.33
C LYS A 91 17.07 -11.75 -14.54
N SER A 92 16.87 -11.08 -13.41
CA SER A 92 17.98 -10.75 -12.53
C SER A 92 18.66 -12.05 -12.09
N THR A 93 19.99 -12.06 -12.14
CA THR A 93 20.81 -13.16 -11.61
C THR A 93 20.42 -13.47 -10.17
N SER A 94 19.98 -12.45 -9.40
CA SER A 94 19.47 -12.61 -8.05
C SER A 94 18.25 -13.54 -7.92
N VAL A 95 17.31 -13.55 -8.87
CA VAL A 95 16.14 -14.45 -8.79
C VAL A 95 16.57 -15.91 -8.96
N ARG A 96 17.48 -16.19 -9.90
CA ARG A 96 18.04 -17.53 -10.09
C ARG A 96 18.86 -17.97 -8.89
N SER A 97 19.75 -17.11 -8.39
CA SER A 97 20.54 -17.39 -7.19
C SER A 97 19.66 -17.66 -5.96
N LEU A 98 18.57 -16.89 -5.79
CA LEU A 98 17.62 -17.11 -4.71
C LEU A 98 16.90 -18.46 -4.87
N ARG A 99 16.40 -18.76 -6.07
CA ARG A 99 15.77 -20.05 -6.39
C ARG A 99 16.71 -21.20 -6.01
N ASP A 100 17.94 -21.18 -6.52
CA ASP A 100 18.92 -22.26 -6.33
C ASP A 100 19.25 -22.42 -4.84
N ALA A 101 19.41 -21.32 -4.10
CA ALA A 101 19.68 -21.34 -2.66
C ALA A 101 18.50 -21.94 -1.86
N ILE A 102 17.27 -21.53 -2.15
CA ILE A 102 16.07 -22.01 -1.45
C ILE A 102 15.80 -23.49 -1.80
N GLN A 103 15.91 -23.88 -3.07
CA GLN A 103 15.74 -25.27 -3.50
C GLN A 103 16.78 -26.20 -2.89
N LYS A 104 18.07 -25.78 -2.90
CA LYS A 104 19.14 -26.54 -2.23
C LYS A 104 18.84 -26.70 -0.74
N SER A 105 18.39 -25.64 -0.07
CA SER A 105 18.01 -25.74 1.33
C SER A 105 16.82 -26.68 1.57
N LYS A 106 15.82 -26.69 0.69
CA LYS A 106 14.69 -27.62 0.75
C LYS A 106 15.16 -29.07 0.62
N GLN A 107 16.02 -29.38 -0.35
CA GLN A 107 16.59 -30.72 -0.54
C GLN A 107 17.41 -31.18 0.68
N VAL A 108 18.18 -30.28 1.28
CA VAL A 108 18.95 -30.57 2.50
C VAL A 108 18.02 -30.81 3.70
N ALA A 109 16.93 -30.05 3.83
CA ALA A 109 15.94 -30.25 4.89
C ALA A 109 15.18 -31.57 4.75
N GLU A 110 14.87 -31.98 3.51
CA GLU A 110 14.18 -33.25 3.22
C GLU A 110 15.07 -34.47 3.45
N THR A 111 16.39 -34.36 3.26
CA THR A 111 17.34 -35.47 3.48
C THR A 111 17.84 -35.56 4.93
N ASN A 112 17.84 -34.44 5.68
CA ASN A 112 18.30 -34.42 7.06
C ASN A 112 17.21 -34.85 8.05
N THR A 113 17.42 -35.99 8.71
CA THR A 113 16.58 -36.47 9.81
C THR A 113 16.63 -35.58 11.07
N SER A 114 17.60 -34.66 11.15
CA SER A 114 17.82 -33.77 12.29
C SER A 114 16.86 -32.57 12.38
N GLY A 115 15.83 -32.49 11.52
CA GLY A 115 14.73 -31.53 11.67
C GLY A 115 15.07 -30.09 11.27
N GLY A 116 16.07 -29.90 10.41
CA GLY A 116 16.39 -28.58 9.85
C GLY A 116 15.24 -28.03 9.01
N ARG A 117 14.91 -26.76 9.18
CA ARG A 117 13.89 -26.08 8.35
C ARG A 117 14.49 -25.53 7.06
N ALA A 118 13.79 -25.72 5.94
CA ALA A 118 14.18 -25.12 4.66
C ALA A 118 14.09 -23.59 4.72
N LEU A 119 15.01 -22.87 4.05
CA LEU A 119 15.06 -21.40 4.07
C LEU A 119 13.73 -20.75 3.69
N GLY A 120 13.06 -21.25 2.65
CA GLY A 120 11.77 -20.71 2.20
C GLY A 120 10.62 -20.88 3.21
N SER A 121 10.75 -21.81 4.18
CA SER A 121 9.74 -21.97 5.24
C SER A 121 9.70 -20.80 6.23
N TRP A 122 10.73 -19.95 6.25
CA TRP A 122 10.73 -18.73 7.05
C TRP A 122 10.03 -17.55 6.35
N THR A 123 9.79 -17.66 5.04
CA THR A 123 9.22 -16.56 4.26
C THR A 123 7.72 -16.40 4.51
N ARG A 124 7.36 -15.23 5.05
CA ARG A 124 5.98 -14.80 5.30
C ARG A 124 5.53 -13.75 4.29
N ARG A 125 6.46 -13.01 3.68
CA ARG A 125 6.17 -12.02 2.64
C ARG A 125 7.11 -12.16 1.45
N LEU A 126 6.52 -12.18 0.25
CA LEU A 126 7.23 -12.12 -1.02
C LEU A 126 6.82 -10.84 -1.75
N VAL A 127 7.81 -10.00 -2.07
CA VAL A 127 7.62 -8.74 -2.79
C VAL A 127 8.33 -8.84 -4.14
N MET A 128 7.57 -8.76 -5.22
CA MET A 128 8.08 -8.64 -6.58
C MET A 128 8.23 -7.18 -6.94
N THR A 129 9.43 -6.77 -7.34
CA THR A 129 9.75 -5.39 -7.62
C THR A 129 10.36 -5.26 -9.01
N ARG A 130 10.05 -4.16 -9.71
CA ARG A 130 10.73 -3.78 -10.94
C ARG A 130 11.57 -2.53 -10.70
N THR A 131 12.76 -2.50 -11.27
CA THR A 131 13.69 -1.36 -11.15
C THR A 131 13.76 -0.50 -12.42
N ASN A 132 13.35 -1.02 -13.60
CA ASN A 132 13.43 -0.26 -14.86
C ASN A 132 12.20 -0.46 -15.77
N TYR A 133 11.67 0.64 -16.31
CA TYR A 133 10.47 0.69 -17.16
C TYR A 133 10.62 -0.03 -18.51
N TYR A 134 11.84 -0.15 -19.04
CA TYR A 134 12.10 -0.54 -20.43
C TYR A 134 12.62 -1.98 -20.63
N ASP A 135 12.56 -2.85 -19.63
CA ASP A 135 12.95 -4.26 -19.82
C ASP A 135 11.74 -5.14 -20.18
N PRO A 136 11.40 -5.35 -21.48
CA PRO A 136 10.17 -6.03 -21.90
C PRO A 136 10.11 -7.52 -21.54
N SER A 137 11.00 -8.03 -20.69
CA SER A 137 11.41 -9.42 -20.79
C SER A 137 11.16 -10.22 -19.50
N PHE A 138 9.89 -10.38 -19.16
CA PHE A 138 9.47 -11.60 -18.45
C PHE A 138 9.45 -12.72 -19.50
N ASP A 139 10.45 -13.60 -19.46
CA ASP A 139 10.43 -14.84 -20.23
C ASP A 139 9.86 -15.98 -19.40
N GLU A 140 9.57 -17.09 -20.07
CA GLU A 140 9.09 -18.33 -19.45
C GLU A 140 10.05 -18.84 -18.36
N VAL A 141 11.37 -18.69 -18.57
CA VAL A 141 12.39 -19.07 -17.59
C VAL A 141 12.25 -18.26 -16.29
N GLY A 142 11.99 -16.96 -16.40
CA GLY A 142 11.72 -16.10 -15.26
C GLY A 142 10.48 -16.53 -14.47
N PHE A 143 9.39 -16.86 -15.15
CA PHE A 143 8.18 -17.38 -14.51
C PHE A 143 8.40 -18.76 -13.89
N GLN A 144 9.19 -19.64 -14.53
CA GLN A 144 9.57 -20.92 -13.93
C GLN A 144 10.36 -20.71 -12.63
N CYS A 145 11.32 -19.78 -12.62
CA CYS A 145 12.06 -19.46 -11.40
C CYS A 145 11.13 -18.96 -10.29
N LEU A 146 10.12 -18.16 -10.64
CA LEU A 146 9.12 -17.68 -9.69
C LEU A 146 8.28 -18.82 -9.12
N ALA A 147 7.79 -19.73 -9.98
CA ALA A 147 7.03 -20.90 -9.55
C ALA A 147 7.86 -21.80 -8.62
N ASP A 148 9.13 -22.02 -8.96
CA ASP A 148 10.07 -22.81 -8.15
C ASP A 148 10.30 -22.18 -6.78
N ILE A 149 10.47 -20.85 -6.71
CA ILE A 149 10.59 -20.11 -5.45
C ILE A 149 9.32 -20.25 -4.61
N MET A 150 8.15 -20.03 -5.20
CA MET A 150 6.86 -20.14 -4.50
C MET A 150 6.61 -21.57 -3.98
N SER A 151 7.08 -22.60 -4.69
CA SER A 151 6.98 -24.01 -4.28
C SER A 151 7.74 -24.37 -3.00
N CYS A 152 8.54 -23.42 -2.48
CA CYS A 152 9.35 -23.57 -1.30
C CYS A 152 8.90 -22.70 -0.13
N MET A 153 7.76 -21.99 -0.23
CA MET A 153 7.29 -21.01 0.75
C MET A 153 5.95 -21.40 1.39
N PRO A 154 5.87 -22.49 2.17
CA PRO A 154 4.60 -22.97 2.74
C PRO A 154 3.94 -21.98 3.72
N ASN A 155 4.70 -21.04 4.27
CA ASN A 155 4.22 -20.06 5.26
C ASN A 155 4.02 -18.66 4.65
N LEU A 156 3.92 -18.55 3.32
CA LEU A 156 3.74 -17.28 2.65
C LEU A 156 2.37 -16.68 2.97
N GLU A 157 2.35 -15.57 3.70
CA GLU A 157 1.14 -14.86 4.09
C GLU A 157 0.81 -13.70 3.15
N ILE A 158 1.83 -13.04 2.58
CA ILE A 158 1.67 -11.82 1.79
C ILE A 158 2.41 -11.96 0.46
N LEU A 159 1.69 -11.87 -0.66
CA LEU A 159 2.27 -11.70 -1.98
C LEU A 159 1.99 -10.28 -2.47
N SER A 160 3.05 -9.52 -2.76
CA SER A 160 2.95 -8.17 -3.29
C SER A 160 3.67 -8.04 -4.63
N VAL A 161 3.01 -7.53 -5.66
CA VAL A 161 3.53 -7.38 -7.02
C VAL A 161 3.56 -5.91 -7.41
N HIS A 162 4.76 -5.34 -7.42
CA HIS A 162 5.07 -3.95 -7.73
C HIS A 162 5.95 -3.88 -8.98
N THR A 163 5.36 -4.25 -10.10
CA THR A 163 6.02 -4.15 -11.40
C THR A 163 5.51 -2.92 -12.14
N ASN A 164 6.06 -2.64 -13.31
CA ASN A 164 5.47 -1.70 -14.28
C ASN A 164 5.52 -2.37 -15.65
N ALA A 165 5.30 -3.70 -15.68
CA ALA A 165 5.49 -4.56 -16.85
C ALA A 165 4.62 -4.11 -18.02
N LEU A 166 4.96 -4.59 -19.22
CA LEU A 166 3.96 -4.62 -20.29
C LEU A 166 2.82 -5.54 -19.85
N ASP A 167 1.63 -5.37 -20.42
CA ASP A 167 0.45 -6.19 -20.11
C ASP A 167 0.74 -7.69 -20.35
N LEU A 168 1.19 -8.38 -19.30
CA LEU A 168 1.63 -9.76 -19.31
C LEU A 168 0.82 -10.58 -18.32
N TYR A 169 0.38 -11.75 -18.76
CA TYR A 169 -0.31 -12.69 -17.89
C TYR A 169 0.69 -13.53 -17.13
N ILE A 170 0.49 -13.66 -15.83
CA ILE A 170 1.15 -14.68 -15.02
C ILE A 170 0.69 -16.05 -15.54
N PRO A 171 1.61 -16.94 -15.94
CA PRO A 171 1.23 -18.28 -16.36
C PRO A 171 0.55 -19.07 -15.22
N SER A 172 -0.45 -19.88 -15.58
CA SER A 172 -1.25 -20.62 -14.59
C SER A 172 -0.40 -21.54 -13.70
N PHE A 173 0.70 -22.11 -14.20
CA PHE A 173 1.60 -22.95 -13.39
C PHE A 173 2.25 -22.20 -12.21
N VAL A 174 2.43 -20.88 -12.32
CA VAL A 174 2.92 -20.04 -11.20
C VAL A 174 1.85 -19.95 -10.12
N VAL A 175 0.61 -19.73 -10.53
CA VAL A 175 -0.56 -19.66 -9.64
C VAL A 175 -0.81 -21.02 -8.98
N ASP A 176 -0.72 -22.10 -9.73
CA ASP A 176 -0.86 -23.46 -9.23
C ASP A 176 0.21 -23.79 -8.17
N SER A 177 1.46 -23.38 -8.41
CA SER A 177 2.55 -23.53 -7.42
C SER A 177 2.26 -22.77 -6.11
N LEU A 178 1.77 -21.53 -6.23
CA LEU A 178 1.36 -20.71 -5.10
C LEU A 178 0.23 -21.37 -4.31
N ILE A 179 -0.83 -21.84 -4.97
CA ILE A 179 -1.97 -22.52 -4.34
C ILE A 179 -1.51 -23.82 -3.68
N ALA A 180 -0.75 -24.66 -4.40
CA ALA A 180 -0.30 -25.96 -3.90
C ALA A 180 0.50 -25.84 -2.59
N THR A 181 1.27 -24.75 -2.46
CA THR A 181 2.20 -24.56 -1.35
C THR A 181 1.64 -23.68 -0.24
N SER A 182 0.91 -22.61 -0.58
CA SER A 182 0.58 -21.51 0.35
C SER A 182 -0.92 -21.31 0.59
N LYS A 183 -1.81 -22.16 0.06
CA LYS A 183 -3.28 -21.98 0.21
C LYS A 183 -3.78 -21.86 1.65
N CYS A 184 -3.07 -22.45 2.62
CA CYS A 184 -3.43 -22.42 4.03
C CYS A 184 -2.80 -21.26 4.81
N SER A 185 -1.88 -20.52 4.21
CA SER A 185 -1.14 -19.43 4.86
C SER A 185 -1.34 -18.08 4.18
N LEU A 186 -1.68 -18.06 2.89
CA LEU A 186 -1.85 -16.83 2.11
C LEU A 186 -3.05 -16.03 2.60
N ARG A 187 -2.79 -14.81 3.07
CA ARG A 187 -3.75 -13.89 3.69
C ARG A 187 -3.91 -12.57 2.95
N LYS A 188 -2.89 -12.13 2.22
CA LYS A 188 -2.91 -10.89 1.45
C LYS A 188 -2.33 -11.08 0.05
N LEU A 189 -3.11 -10.69 -0.94
CA LEU A 189 -2.71 -10.66 -2.34
C LEU A 189 -2.78 -9.22 -2.83
N TYR A 190 -1.65 -8.64 -3.21
CA TYR A 190 -1.58 -7.27 -3.65
C TYR A 190 -0.85 -7.16 -4.99
N PHE A 191 -1.57 -6.74 -6.01
CA PHE A 191 -1.04 -6.33 -7.30
C PHE A 191 -1.19 -4.82 -7.40
N GLN A 192 -0.08 -4.15 -7.64
CA GLN A 192 -0.08 -2.73 -7.91
C GLN A 192 -0.93 -2.46 -9.14
N ARG A 193 -1.70 -1.35 -9.07
CA ARG A 193 -2.56 -0.86 -10.13
C ARG A 193 -1.91 -0.97 -11.52
N ASP A 194 -0.73 -0.36 -11.65
CA ASP A 194 0.00 -0.26 -12.91
C ASP A 194 1.05 -1.36 -13.05
N SER A 195 0.84 -2.51 -12.39
CA SER A 195 1.84 -3.57 -12.35
C SER A 195 2.18 -4.11 -13.74
N GLY A 196 1.20 -4.09 -14.65
CA GLY A 196 1.26 -4.76 -15.95
C GLY A 196 1.29 -6.29 -15.85
N LEU A 197 1.34 -6.85 -14.63
CA LEU A 197 1.24 -8.28 -14.40
C LEU A 197 -0.18 -8.63 -14.02
N HIS A 198 -0.71 -9.61 -14.74
CA HIS A 198 -2.13 -9.88 -14.80
C HIS A 198 -2.40 -11.33 -14.47
N LEU A 199 -3.39 -11.57 -13.61
CA LEU A 199 -3.95 -12.90 -13.44
C LEU A 199 -5.10 -13.11 -14.42
N ARG A 200 -5.25 -14.32 -14.95
CA ARG A 200 -6.44 -14.70 -15.71
C ARG A 200 -7.63 -14.78 -14.75
N ALA A 201 -8.84 -14.50 -15.22
CA ALA A 201 -10.05 -14.57 -14.40
C ALA A 201 -10.24 -15.97 -13.75
N SER A 202 -9.96 -17.06 -14.49
CA SER A 202 -9.99 -18.43 -13.96
C SER A 202 -9.01 -18.63 -12.80
N ASP A 203 -7.80 -18.09 -12.95
CA ASP A 203 -6.72 -18.25 -11.98
C ASP A 203 -7.00 -17.42 -10.73
N CYS A 204 -7.58 -16.22 -10.90
CA CYS A 204 -8.13 -15.44 -9.80
C CYS A 204 -9.19 -16.23 -9.04
N ILE A 205 -10.20 -16.77 -9.73
CA ILE A 205 -11.27 -17.54 -9.09
C ILE A 205 -10.70 -18.74 -8.31
N ASN A 206 -9.79 -19.50 -8.92
CA ASN A 206 -9.12 -20.62 -8.26
C ASN A 206 -8.38 -20.18 -7.00
N LEU A 207 -7.68 -19.04 -7.02
CA LEU A 207 -7.01 -18.48 -5.84
C LEU A 207 -8.01 -18.14 -4.73
N LEU A 208 -9.08 -17.42 -5.06
CA LEU A 208 -10.10 -16.98 -4.10
C LEU A 208 -10.83 -18.16 -3.44
N GLU A 209 -11.06 -19.25 -4.19
CA GLU A 209 -11.72 -20.46 -3.68
C GLU A 209 -10.77 -21.37 -2.90
N SER A 210 -9.51 -21.45 -3.31
CA SER A 210 -8.52 -22.35 -2.69
C SER A 210 -7.90 -21.76 -1.42
N CYS A 211 -7.69 -20.44 -1.37
CA CYS A 211 -7.00 -19.76 -0.27
C CYS A 211 -8.00 -19.23 0.76
N ARG A 212 -8.44 -20.09 1.68
CA ARG A 212 -9.51 -19.76 2.65
C ARG A 212 -9.12 -18.70 3.69
N GLU A 213 -7.82 -18.56 3.95
CA GLU A 213 -7.27 -17.57 4.88
C GLU A 213 -7.09 -16.18 4.25
N LEU A 214 -7.42 -16.03 2.96
CA LEU A 214 -7.29 -14.75 2.26
C LEU A 214 -8.24 -13.71 2.89
N ARG A 215 -7.71 -12.53 3.21
CA ARG A 215 -8.45 -11.42 3.86
C ARG A 215 -8.37 -10.13 3.07
N ALA A 216 -7.22 -9.86 2.47
CA ALA A 216 -6.97 -8.64 1.70
C ALA A 216 -6.63 -8.98 0.25
N VAL A 217 -7.41 -8.46 -0.70
CA VAL A 217 -7.21 -8.72 -2.13
C VAL A 217 -7.20 -7.42 -2.92
N SER A 218 -6.13 -7.19 -3.66
CA SER A 218 -6.00 -6.14 -4.66
C SER A 218 -5.37 -6.75 -5.91
N LEU A 219 -6.07 -6.75 -7.03
CA LEU A 219 -5.64 -7.42 -8.27
C LEU A 219 -5.14 -6.45 -9.35
N GLY A 220 -4.80 -5.22 -8.94
CA GLY A 220 -4.35 -4.18 -9.86
C GLY A 220 -5.47 -3.67 -10.78
N ASP A 221 -5.11 -2.84 -11.74
CA ASP A 221 -5.99 -2.30 -12.77
C ASP A 221 -5.40 -2.65 -14.14
N PHE A 222 -6.20 -2.53 -15.20
CA PHE A 222 -5.87 -2.88 -16.59
C PHE A 222 -5.87 -4.37 -16.92
N GLY A 223 -6.24 -4.68 -18.16
CA GLY A 223 -5.92 -5.90 -18.92
C GLY A 223 -6.31 -7.27 -18.37
N GLY A 224 -5.80 -7.62 -17.19
CA GLY A 224 -5.70 -8.98 -16.68
C GLY A 224 -7.00 -9.59 -16.24
N CYS A 225 -7.73 -8.89 -15.39
CA CYS A 225 -9.00 -9.37 -14.85
C CYS A 225 -10.17 -9.16 -15.82
N LYS A 226 -9.93 -9.10 -17.15
CA LYS A 226 -11.02 -9.10 -18.14
C LYS A 226 -11.90 -10.33 -17.89
N GLY A 227 -13.16 -10.07 -17.53
CA GLY A 227 -14.14 -11.11 -17.25
C GLY A 227 -14.34 -11.46 -15.77
N LEU A 228 -13.60 -10.84 -14.83
CA LEU A 228 -13.87 -10.97 -13.40
C LEU A 228 -14.87 -9.90 -12.95
N CYS A 229 -16.02 -10.28 -12.41
CA CYS A 229 -16.91 -9.31 -11.81
C CYS A 229 -16.43 -8.93 -10.41
N PRO A 230 -16.61 -7.67 -9.97
CA PRO A 230 -16.43 -7.28 -8.57
C PRO A 230 -17.03 -8.24 -7.53
N ILE A 231 -18.16 -8.87 -7.84
CA ILE A 231 -18.83 -9.82 -6.95
C ILE A 231 -18.06 -11.14 -6.81
N ASP A 232 -17.28 -11.54 -7.81
CA ASP A 232 -16.45 -12.73 -7.69
C ASP A 232 -15.39 -12.57 -6.58
N LEU A 233 -15.02 -11.34 -6.23
CA LEU A 233 -14.13 -11.07 -5.10
C LEU A 233 -14.78 -11.39 -3.74
N LEU A 234 -16.12 -11.46 -3.66
CA LEU A 234 -16.85 -11.88 -2.45
C LEU A 234 -16.84 -13.41 -2.24
N ARG A 235 -16.17 -14.19 -3.10
CA ARG A 235 -15.89 -15.61 -2.86
C ARG A 235 -14.92 -15.83 -1.70
N VAL A 236 -14.12 -14.81 -1.36
CA VAL A 236 -13.34 -14.79 -0.13
C VAL A 236 -14.29 -14.91 1.06
N SER A 237 -13.99 -15.83 1.98
CA SER A 237 -14.93 -16.16 3.08
C SER A 237 -15.06 -15.02 4.09
N GLU A 238 -13.92 -14.46 4.51
CA GLU A 238 -13.83 -13.37 5.50
C GLU A 238 -12.92 -12.24 5.01
N PRO A 239 -13.30 -11.52 3.94
CA PRO A 239 -12.51 -10.41 3.43
C PRO A 239 -12.59 -9.22 4.37
N SER A 240 -11.44 -8.67 4.75
CA SER A 240 -11.34 -7.40 5.46
C SER A 240 -11.11 -6.22 4.52
N PHE A 241 -10.53 -6.48 3.34
CA PHE A 241 -10.24 -5.45 2.34
C PHE A 241 -10.31 -6.00 0.91
N LEU A 242 -11.02 -5.29 0.03
CA LEU A 242 -11.03 -5.57 -1.41
C LEU A 242 -10.75 -4.30 -2.22
N SER A 243 -9.86 -4.43 -3.21
CA SER A 243 -9.78 -3.46 -4.30
C SER A 243 -10.77 -3.84 -5.39
N ILE A 244 -11.81 -3.05 -5.52
CA ILE A 244 -12.86 -3.17 -6.52
C ILE A 244 -12.42 -2.43 -7.79
N CYS A 245 -12.28 -3.22 -8.83
CA CYS A 245 -11.99 -2.77 -10.17
C CYS A 245 -13.13 -3.19 -11.10
N SER A 246 -13.74 -2.25 -11.83
CA SER A 246 -14.68 -2.56 -12.89
C SER A 246 -14.03 -3.35 -14.04
N THR A 247 -14.79 -4.07 -14.86
CA THR A 247 -14.26 -4.68 -16.07
C THR A 247 -14.84 -4.02 -17.32
N PRO A 248 -14.03 -3.77 -18.37
CA PRO A 248 -14.54 -3.16 -19.60
C PRO A 248 -15.53 -4.06 -20.34
N ALA A 249 -15.30 -5.37 -20.28
CA ALA A 249 -16.27 -6.36 -20.72
C ALA A 249 -17.32 -6.43 -19.62
N GLY A 250 -18.55 -6.02 -19.94
CA GLY A 250 -19.66 -5.95 -19.00
C GLY A 250 -19.80 -7.23 -18.19
N CYS A 251 -20.52 -7.11 -17.08
CA CYS A 251 -20.93 -8.20 -16.19
C CYS A 251 -21.83 -9.19 -16.98
N ALA A 252 -21.25 -9.92 -17.95
CA ALA A 252 -21.93 -10.79 -18.89
C ALA A 252 -22.26 -12.15 -18.25
N SER A 253 -21.60 -12.46 -17.14
CA SER A 253 -21.94 -13.60 -16.32
C SER A 253 -23.28 -13.33 -15.65
N LYS A 254 -24.19 -14.29 -15.83
CA LYS A 254 -25.32 -14.54 -14.93
C LYS A 254 -24.74 -14.87 -13.55
N HIS A 255 -24.22 -13.88 -12.84
CA HIS A 255 -23.70 -14.11 -11.50
C HIS A 255 -24.84 -14.68 -10.67
N LEU A 256 -24.46 -15.62 -9.81
CA LEU A 256 -25.35 -16.25 -8.87
C LEU A 256 -26.12 -15.13 -8.15
N GLU A 257 -27.43 -15.08 -8.32
CA GLU A 257 -28.37 -14.20 -7.60
C GLU A 257 -28.32 -14.41 -6.06
N HIS A 258 -27.33 -15.17 -5.57
CA HIS A 258 -27.21 -15.72 -4.23
C HIS A 258 -25.82 -15.50 -3.64
N THR A 259 -24.94 -14.66 -4.22
CA THR A 259 -23.67 -14.34 -3.54
C THR A 259 -23.99 -13.52 -2.29
N PRO A 260 -23.77 -14.05 -1.07
CA PRO A 260 -24.12 -13.33 0.14
C PRO A 260 -23.16 -12.15 0.32
N ALA A 261 -23.67 -11.07 0.91
CA ALA A 261 -22.83 -10.00 1.41
C ALA A 261 -21.85 -10.52 2.47
N ARG A 262 -20.73 -9.82 2.65
CA ARG A 262 -19.67 -10.15 3.61
C ARG A 262 -19.58 -9.06 4.68
N PRO A 263 -20.24 -9.20 5.84
CA PRO A 263 -20.22 -8.17 6.88
C PRO A 263 -18.82 -7.86 7.46
N SER A 264 -17.86 -8.78 7.30
CA SER A 264 -16.44 -8.55 7.64
C SER A 264 -15.76 -7.54 6.72
N LEU A 265 -16.26 -7.36 5.49
CA LEU A 265 -15.71 -6.41 4.53
C LEU A 265 -16.28 -5.02 4.78
N ARG A 266 -15.52 -4.24 5.54
CA ARG A 266 -15.86 -2.87 5.92
C ARG A 266 -15.05 -1.82 5.15
N HIS A 267 -13.93 -2.23 4.55
CA HIS A 267 -13.01 -1.36 3.85
C HIS A 267 -12.89 -1.77 2.38
N ALA A 268 -13.17 -0.85 1.47
CA ALA A 268 -13.03 -1.10 0.03
C ALA A 268 -12.25 0.01 -0.65
N LEU A 269 -11.47 -0.36 -1.65
CA LEU A 269 -10.81 0.56 -2.56
C LEU A 269 -11.49 0.47 -3.93
N PHE A 270 -12.04 1.56 -4.43
CA PHE A 270 -12.57 1.66 -5.78
C PHE A 270 -11.55 2.37 -6.65
N SER A 271 -11.07 1.67 -7.68
CA SER A 271 -10.13 2.25 -8.66
C SER A 271 -10.81 2.46 -10.00
N ARG A 272 -10.41 3.53 -10.73
CA ARG A 272 -11.00 3.88 -12.04
C ARG A 272 -10.76 2.81 -13.12
N HIS A 273 -11.74 2.66 -14.01
CA HIS A 273 -11.67 1.87 -15.23
C HIS A 273 -11.79 2.71 -16.49
N GLY A 274 -10.75 2.68 -17.33
CA GLY A 274 -10.77 3.00 -18.76
C GLY A 274 -11.65 4.17 -19.24
N HIS A 275 -11.98 4.17 -20.54
CA HIS A 275 -12.82 5.18 -21.18
C HIS A 275 -14.31 4.80 -21.23
N ASN A 276 -14.67 3.56 -20.85
CA ASN A 276 -16.06 3.08 -20.89
C ASN A 276 -16.72 3.21 -19.49
N THR A 277 -17.35 4.36 -19.26
CA THR A 277 -17.92 4.73 -17.96
C THR A 277 -19.16 3.92 -17.60
N GLU A 278 -19.97 3.49 -18.57
CA GLU A 278 -21.28 2.85 -18.29
C GLU A 278 -21.13 1.47 -17.66
N ASN A 279 -20.35 0.57 -18.29
CA ASN A 279 -20.11 -0.78 -17.74
C ASN A 279 -19.45 -0.70 -16.36
N SER A 280 -18.60 0.31 -16.17
CA SER A 280 -17.87 0.51 -14.92
C SER A 280 -18.83 0.91 -13.80
N VAL A 281 -19.73 1.84 -14.08
CA VAL A 281 -20.80 2.26 -13.18
C VAL A 281 -21.75 1.11 -12.87
N ALA A 282 -22.13 0.31 -13.86
CA ALA A 282 -23.01 -0.84 -13.67
C ALA A 282 -22.37 -1.91 -12.75
N ALA A 283 -21.10 -2.24 -12.97
CA ALA A 283 -20.38 -3.21 -12.14
C ALA A 283 -20.18 -2.72 -10.70
N MET A 284 -19.85 -1.43 -10.53
CA MET A 284 -19.75 -0.80 -9.23
C MET A 284 -21.10 -0.79 -8.50
N CYS A 285 -22.17 -0.39 -9.19
CA CYS A 285 -23.54 -0.43 -8.67
C CYS A 285 -23.92 -1.84 -8.23
N HIS A 286 -23.67 -2.85 -9.06
CA HIS A 286 -23.96 -4.25 -8.75
C HIS A 286 -23.21 -4.75 -7.50
N PHE A 287 -21.96 -4.35 -7.31
CA PHE A 287 -21.23 -4.66 -6.07
C PHE A 287 -21.85 -3.96 -4.86
N LEU A 288 -22.17 -2.66 -5.01
CA LEU A 288 -22.71 -1.83 -3.95
C LEU A 288 -24.13 -2.24 -3.53
N THR A 289 -24.95 -2.78 -4.43
CA THR A 289 -26.29 -3.29 -4.07
C THR A 289 -26.22 -4.47 -3.10
N ILE A 290 -25.14 -5.25 -3.15
CA ILE A 290 -24.93 -6.41 -2.26
C ILE A 290 -24.17 -5.98 -1.00
N GLN A 291 -23.05 -5.27 -1.17
CA GLN A 291 -22.09 -5.04 -0.09
C GLN A 291 -22.19 -3.64 0.55
N GLY A 292 -22.80 -2.66 -0.12
CA GLY A 292 -22.72 -1.24 0.23
C GLY A 292 -23.12 -0.92 1.67
N GLN A 293 -24.17 -1.55 2.19
CA GLN A 293 -24.68 -1.30 3.55
C GLN A 293 -23.67 -1.63 4.67
N TYR A 294 -22.66 -2.46 4.39
CA TYR A 294 -21.65 -2.88 5.37
C TYR A 294 -20.34 -2.08 5.25
N LEU A 295 -20.19 -1.25 4.22
CA LEU A 295 -18.97 -0.46 4.01
C LEU A 295 -18.96 0.73 4.98
N GLU A 296 -17.94 0.76 5.84
CA GLU A 296 -17.69 1.83 6.80
C GLU A 296 -16.65 2.82 6.28
N SER A 297 -15.71 2.34 5.45
CA SER A 297 -14.65 3.14 4.84
C SER A 297 -14.44 2.81 3.37
N ILE A 298 -14.41 3.86 2.55
CA ILE A 298 -14.11 3.74 1.12
C ILE A 298 -12.88 4.56 0.75
N GLN A 299 -11.98 3.95 -0.01
CA GLN A 299 -10.91 4.65 -0.72
C GLN A 299 -11.31 4.77 -2.19
N LEU A 300 -11.32 5.97 -2.74
CA LEU A 300 -11.60 6.23 -4.15
C LEU A 300 -10.33 6.69 -4.84
N ASP A 301 -9.79 5.86 -5.73
CA ASP A 301 -8.64 6.21 -6.55
C ASP A 301 -9.05 7.05 -7.77
N ALA A 302 -8.98 8.36 -7.55
CA ALA A 302 -9.30 9.41 -8.49
C ALA A 302 -8.05 9.98 -9.19
N ARG A 303 -6.90 9.28 -9.18
CA ARG A 303 -5.67 9.82 -9.79
C ARG A 303 -5.79 10.10 -11.27
N PHE A 304 -6.56 9.26 -11.95
CA PHE A 304 -6.77 9.36 -13.39
C PHE A 304 -8.21 9.64 -13.74
N THR A 305 -9.13 9.89 -12.79
CA THR A 305 -10.56 10.04 -13.10
C THR A 305 -10.90 11.42 -13.67
N PRO A 306 -11.75 11.50 -14.70
CA PRO A 306 -12.43 12.74 -15.02
C PRO A 306 -13.30 13.13 -13.83
N TYR A 307 -13.52 14.43 -13.66
CA TYR A 307 -14.32 14.97 -12.57
C TYR A 307 -15.71 14.31 -12.48
N ASP A 308 -16.41 14.19 -13.61
CA ASP A 308 -17.78 13.67 -13.66
C ASP A 308 -17.89 12.25 -13.06
N TRP A 309 -16.89 11.40 -13.31
CA TRP A 309 -16.86 10.05 -12.76
C TRP A 309 -16.71 10.06 -11.24
N THR A 310 -15.91 10.99 -10.70
CA THR A 310 -15.75 11.13 -9.25
C THR A 310 -17.10 11.46 -8.61
N GLN A 311 -17.86 12.39 -9.18
CA GLN A 311 -19.18 12.72 -8.67
C GLN A 311 -20.19 11.57 -8.82
N ILE A 312 -20.14 10.82 -9.95
CA ILE A 312 -20.98 9.63 -10.13
C ILE A 312 -20.70 8.59 -9.04
N ALA A 313 -19.42 8.30 -8.77
CA ALA A 313 -19.03 7.38 -7.71
C ALA A 313 -19.52 7.84 -6.32
N LEU A 314 -19.37 9.14 -6.01
CA LEU A 314 -19.84 9.71 -4.75
C LEU A 314 -21.36 9.61 -4.59
N ASN A 315 -22.12 9.80 -5.67
CA ASN A 315 -23.57 9.63 -5.66
C ASN A 315 -23.95 8.17 -5.37
N LEU A 316 -23.31 7.22 -6.04
CA LEU A 316 -23.52 5.79 -5.76
C LEU A 316 -23.19 5.44 -4.29
N PHE A 317 -22.12 6.00 -3.73
CA PHE A 317 -21.82 5.80 -2.31
C PHE A 317 -22.91 6.38 -1.40
N ALA A 318 -23.47 7.54 -1.75
CA ALA A 318 -24.57 8.13 -0.99
C ALA A 318 -25.84 7.26 -1.05
N ASP A 319 -26.12 6.65 -2.20
CA ASP A 319 -27.32 5.84 -2.42
C ASP A 319 -27.23 4.45 -1.75
N TYR A 320 -26.06 3.82 -1.76
CA TYR A 320 -25.90 2.41 -1.35
C TYR A 320 -25.15 2.21 -0.02
N CYS A 321 -24.34 3.17 0.43
CA CYS A 321 -23.44 3.00 1.57
C CYS A 321 -23.90 3.78 2.80
N ILE A 322 -25.02 3.35 3.40
CA ILE A 322 -25.64 4.03 4.55
C ILE A 322 -24.75 4.09 5.80
N SER A 323 -23.81 3.15 5.94
CA SER A 323 -22.87 3.04 7.06
C SER A 323 -21.55 3.76 6.81
N LEU A 324 -21.40 4.42 5.65
CA LEU A 324 -20.13 5.02 5.26
C LEU A 324 -19.78 6.21 6.17
N THR A 325 -18.71 6.05 6.95
CA THR A 325 -18.23 7.08 7.88
C THR A 325 -16.98 7.77 7.36
N HIS A 326 -16.12 7.02 6.67
CA HIS A 326 -14.82 7.46 6.20
C HIS A 326 -14.71 7.36 4.68
N LEU A 327 -14.24 8.43 4.05
CA LEU A 327 -13.94 8.44 2.62
C LEU A 327 -12.53 8.98 2.40
N THR A 328 -11.70 8.26 1.67
CA THR A 328 -10.39 8.73 1.24
C THR A 328 -10.37 8.96 -0.26
N LEU A 329 -10.06 10.17 -0.71
CA LEU A 329 -9.81 10.50 -2.11
C LEU A 329 -8.30 10.42 -2.38
N ILE A 330 -7.90 9.54 -3.30
CA ILE A 330 -6.52 9.42 -3.78
C ILE A 330 -6.44 10.24 -5.08
N LEU A 331 -5.78 11.38 -5.00
CA LEU A 331 -5.72 12.38 -6.05
C LEU A 331 -4.37 12.37 -6.75
N GLY A 332 -4.41 12.47 -8.07
CA GLY A 332 -3.27 12.46 -8.96
C GLY A 332 -2.86 13.86 -9.31
N SER A 333 -1.72 13.97 -9.99
CA SER A 333 -1.09 15.24 -10.36
C SER A 333 -2.03 16.20 -11.11
N THR A 334 -2.82 15.68 -12.04
CA THR A 334 -3.78 16.47 -12.82
C THR A 334 -5.16 16.51 -12.18
N SER A 335 -5.56 15.46 -11.45
CA SER A 335 -6.95 15.31 -11.02
C SER A 335 -7.34 16.27 -9.91
N TRP A 336 -6.42 16.64 -9.00
CA TRP A 336 -6.75 17.62 -7.96
C TRP A 336 -7.02 19.02 -8.54
N ARG A 337 -6.32 19.41 -9.62
CA ARG A 337 -6.59 20.66 -10.37
C ARG A 337 -7.90 20.60 -11.15
N SER A 338 -8.36 19.39 -11.46
CA SER A 338 -9.65 19.17 -12.10
C SER A 338 -10.81 19.05 -11.11
N LEU A 339 -10.56 19.09 -9.80
CA LEU A 339 -11.65 19.19 -8.83
C LEU A 339 -12.45 20.45 -9.15
N ASN A 340 -13.75 20.28 -9.32
CA ASN A 340 -14.63 21.36 -9.69
C ASN A 340 -14.56 22.45 -8.60
N PRO A 341 -14.28 23.71 -8.98
CA PRO A 341 -14.27 24.81 -8.03
C PRO A 341 -15.62 25.00 -7.34
N ASN A 342 -16.71 24.48 -7.91
CA ASN A 342 -18.05 24.49 -7.31
C ASN A 342 -18.25 23.43 -6.22
N GLY A 343 -17.21 22.67 -5.87
CA GLY A 343 -17.25 21.66 -4.81
C GLY A 343 -17.74 20.29 -5.30
N LEU A 344 -17.79 19.35 -4.36
CA LEU A 344 -18.34 18.01 -4.55
C LEU A 344 -19.64 17.86 -3.74
N THR A 345 -20.50 16.93 -4.12
CA THR A 345 -21.56 16.44 -3.22
C THR A 345 -21.07 15.16 -2.59
N LEU A 346 -20.81 15.19 -1.28
CA LEU A 346 -20.30 14.03 -0.54
C LEU A 346 -21.44 13.16 0.01
N PRO A 347 -21.25 11.84 0.12
CA PRO A 347 -22.11 10.99 0.94
C PRO A 347 -22.13 11.48 2.41
N PRO A 348 -23.03 10.96 3.28
CA PRO A 348 -23.17 11.40 4.68
C PRO A 348 -22.01 10.97 5.60
N ILE A 349 -20.77 11.22 5.18
CA ILE A 349 -19.53 10.88 5.87
C ILE A 349 -19.18 11.87 6.97
N THR A 350 -18.36 11.42 7.92
CA THR A 350 -17.84 12.25 9.00
C THR A 350 -16.37 12.61 8.80
N HIS A 351 -15.60 11.79 8.09
CA HIS A 351 -14.18 12.02 7.83
C HIS A 351 -13.85 11.91 6.33
N LEU A 352 -13.13 12.91 5.82
CA LEU A 352 -12.63 12.96 4.45
C LEU A 352 -11.10 12.97 4.46
N GLY A 353 -10.50 11.98 3.80
CA GLY A 353 -9.07 11.80 3.68
C GLY A 353 -8.63 12.27 2.31
N LEU A 354 -7.58 13.08 2.25
CA LEU A 354 -7.02 13.57 1.01
C LEU A 354 -5.59 13.06 0.89
N TYR A 355 -5.38 12.13 -0.02
CA TYR A 355 -4.05 11.64 -0.37
C TYR A 355 -3.64 12.19 -1.73
N PHE A 356 -2.39 12.66 -1.84
CA PHE A 356 -1.87 13.26 -3.05
C PHE A 356 -0.68 12.45 -3.55
N ASP A 357 -0.70 12.14 -4.84
CA ASP A 357 0.43 11.49 -5.49
C ASP A 357 1.70 12.36 -5.45
N ARG A 358 2.85 11.70 -5.30
CA ARG A 358 4.14 12.28 -4.87
C ARG A 358 4.89 13.04 -5.95
N HIS A 359 4.48 12.91 -7.21
CA HIS A 359 5.20 13.46 -8.36
C HIS A 359 5.07 14.97 -8.55
N GLN A 360 4.61 15.73 -7.56
CA GLN A 360 4.38 17.17 -7.71
C GLN A 360 4.91 17.99 -6.54
N VAL A 361 5.58 19.09 -6.91
CA VAL A 361 5.93 20.18 -6.01
C VAL A 361 4.66 20.94 -5.65
N SER A 362 4.33 21.06 -4.35
CA SER A 362 3.20 21.89 -3.92
C SER A 362 3.53 23.36 -4.10
N ASN A 363 2.80 24.09 -4.93
CA ASN A 363 2.74 25.55 -4.83
C ASN A 363 1.66 25.92 -3.79
N PRO A 364 1.81 26.98 -2.98
CA PRO A 364 0.71 27.54 -2.20
C PRO A 364 -0.63 27.68 -2.97
N GLY A 365 -0.57 28.03 -4.26
CA GLY A 365 -1.76 28.13 -5.11
C GLY A 365 -2.54 26.81 -5.27
N ASP A 366 -1.87 25.67 -5.11
CA ASP A 366 -2.51 24.36 -5.18
C ASP A 366 -3.48 24.14 -3.99
N PHE A 367 -3.06 24.55 -2.80
CA PHE A 367 -3.91 24.51 -1.60
C PHE A 367 -5.07 25.51 -1.69
N HIS A 368 -4.85 26.65 -2.33
CA HIS A 368 -5.88 27.67 -2.53
C HIS A 368 -7.06 27.13 -3.33
N GLN A 369 -6.79 26.43 -4.45
CA GLN A 369 -7.83 25.80 -5.25
C GLN A 369 -8.53 24.66 -4.48
N LEU A 370 -7.77 23.83 -3.75
CA LEU A 370 -8.33 22.77 -2.93
C LEU A 370 -9.30 23.32 -1.88
N PHE A 371 -8.90 24.34 -1.13
CA PHE A 371 -9.74 24.92 -0.08
C PHE A 371 -10.96 25.65 -0.64
N ARG A 372 -10.86 26.25 -1.82
CA ARG A 372 -12.02 26.79 -2.55
C ARG A 372 -13.00 25.68 -2.97
N CYS A 373 -12.50 24.54 -3.44
CA CYS A 373 -13.35 23.38 -3.73
C CYS A 373 -14.03 22.89 -2.45
N LEU A 374 -13.27 22.67 -1.37
CA LEU A 374 -13.80 22.20 -0.09
C LEU A 374 -14.81 23.15 0.55
N SER A 375 -14.66 24.47 0.38
CA SER A 375 -15.64 25.44 0.91
C SER A 375 -16.98 25.39 0.20
N ASN A 376 -16.98 24.94 -1.06
CA ASN A 376 -18.19 24.83 -1.89
C ASN A 376 -18.78 23.40 -1.86
N THR A 377 -18.05 22.43 -1.29
CA THR A 377 -18.49 21.05 -1.16
C THR A 377 -19.70 20.92 -0.23
N HIS A 378 -20.76 20.27 -0.71
CA HIS A 378 -21.92 19.93 0.09
C HIS A 378 -21.66 18.66 0.91
N ALA A 379 -21.42 18.85 2.22
CA ALA A 379 -21.12 17.76 3.14
C ALA A 379 -21.63 18.08 4.56
N PRO A 380 -22.94 17.93 4.83
CA PRO A 380 -23.55 18.40 6.08
C PRO A 380 -23.03 17.69 7.34
N SER A 381 -22.61 16.43 7.21
CA SER A 381 -22.12 15.59 8.32
C SER A 381 -20.61 15.64 8.53
N LEU A 382 -19.87 16.34 7.66
CA LEU A 382 -18.41 16.32 7.65
C LEU A 382 -17.83 17.03 8.87
N LYS A 383 -16.98 16.32 9.62
CA LYS A 383 -16.33 16.82 10.86
C LYS A 383 -14.84 17.01 10.69
N VAL A 384 -14.18 16.17 9.88
CA VAL A 384 -12.73 16.17 9.72
C VAL A 384 -12.36 16.07 8.25
N VAL A 385 -11.41 16.90 7.83
CA VAL A 385 -10.66 16.73 6.59
C VAL A 385 -9.20 16.49 6.97
N ARG A 386 -8.63 15.36 6.56
CA ARG A 386 -7.25 14.98 6.89
C ARG A 386 -6.38 14.91 5.63
N ILE A 387 -5.24 15.59 5.65
CA ILE A 387 -4.23 15.45 4.59
C ILE A 387 -3.34 14.25 4.94
N LEU A 388 -3.56 13.14 4.25
CA LEU A 388 -2.95 11.85 4.57
C LEU A 388 -1.49 11.74 4.12
N GLU A 389 -1.06 12.47 3.07
CA GLU A 389 0.32 12.40 2.59
C GLU A 389 1.25 13.29 3.44
N PRO A 390 2.23 12.70 4.17
CA PRO A 390 3.06 13.45 5.11
C PRO A 390 3.83 14.63 4.52
N ARG A 391 4.34 14.49 3.28
CA ARG A 391 5.08 15.58 2.63
C ARG A 391 4.19 16.79 2.38
N ARG A 392 2.93 16.57 1.95
CA ARG A 392 1.98 17.65 1.65
C ARG A 392 1.53 18.35 2.91
N ALA A 393 1.24 17.62 3.97
CA ALA A 393 0.87 18.20 5.25
C ALA A 393 2.01 19.06 5.83
N ARG A 394 3.27 18.59 5.75
CA ARG A 394 4.45 19.37 6.18
C ARG A 394 4.64 20.64 5.35
N HIS A 395 4.47 20.57 4.03
CA HIS A 395 4.51 21.76 3.16
C HIS A 395 3.41 22.76 3.52
N LEU A 396 2.19 22.30 3.76
CA LEU A 396 1.09 23.17 4.18
C LEU A 396 1.43 23.86 5.51
N ARG A 397 1.83 23.11 6.55
CA ARG A 397 2.27 23.67 7.84
C ARG A 397 3.36 24.71 7.68
N ARG A 398 4.36 24.42 6.83
CA ARG A 398 5.43 25.37 6.52
C ARG A 398 4.88 26.66 5.90
N TYR A 399 4.00 26.57 4.90
CA TYR A 399 3.39 27.75 4.28
C TYR A 399 2.56 28.57 5.27
N VAL A 400 1.85 27.92 6.19
CA VAL A 400 1.14 28.60 7.29
C VAL A 400 2.14 29.35 8.17
N SER A 401 3.22 28.70 8.61
CA SER A 401 4.22 29.30 9.50
C SER A 401 4.97 30.47 8.85
N GLU A 402 5.09 30.46 7.52
CA GLU A 402 5.69 31.53 6.72
C GLU A 402 4.69 32.68 6.42
N GLY A 403 3.43 32.57 6.86
CA GLY A 403 2.40 33.58 6.60
C GLY A 403 1.96 33.66 5.13
N ARG A 404 2.19 32.60 4.35
CA ARG A 404 1.74 32.57 2.95
C ARG A 404 0.23 32.36 2.87
N ASP A 405 -0.41 33.05 1.93
CA ASP A 405 -1.80 32.78 1.62
C ASP A 405 -1.94 31.44 0.87
N VAL A 406 -2.53 30.46 1.55
CA VAL A 406 -2.88 29.15 1.00
C VAL A 406 -4.39 29.01 0.78
N GLY A 407 -5.16 30.10 0.87
CA GLY A 407 -6.62 30.11 0.69
C GLY A 407 -7.42 29.75 1.94
N PHE A 408 -6.86 29.95 3.13
CA PHE A 408 -7.57 29.57 4.37
C PHE A 408 -8.83 30.39 4.66
N SER A 409 -8.97 31.57 4.07
CA SER A 409 -10.20 32.35 4.14
C SER A 409 -11.42 31.57 3.66
N PHE A 410 -11.26 30.66 2.69
CA PHE A 410 -12.35 29.80 2.20
C PHE A 410 -12.84 28.81 3.25
N LEU A 411 -11.97 28.36 4.15
CA LEU A 411 -12.34 27.38 5.18
C LEU A 411 -13.00 28.03 6.40
N SER A 412 -13.03 29.36 6.49
CA SER A 412 -13.57 30.08 7.65
C SER A 412 -15.08 29.86 7.88
N SER A 413 -15.83 29.52 6.82
CA SER A 413 -17.25 29.15 6.88
C SER A 413 -17.49 27.65 7.06
N CYS A 414 -16.45 26.82 6.96
CA CYS A 414 -16.58 25.38 7.08
C CYS A 414 -16.73 24.94 8.54
N LYS A 415 -17.52 23.90 8.77
CA LYS A 415 -17.76 23.34 10.11
C LYS A 415 -16.78 22.23 10.50
N PHE A 416 -15.96 21.76 9.56
CA PHE A 416 -14.99 20.69 9.78
C PHE A 416 -13.63 21.23 10.25
N ARG A 417 -12.85 20.37 10.88
CA ARG A 417 -11.45 20.63 11.22
C ARG A 417 -10.53 20.13 10.12
N LEU A 418 -9.45 20.88 9.85
CA LEU A 418 -8.37 20.42 8.99
C LEU A 418 -7.25 19.81 9.84
N GLU A 419 -6.91 18.57 9.55
CA GLU A 419 -5.88 17.76 10.24
C GLU A 419 -4.74 17.39 9.27
N ASP A 420 -3.55 17.18 9.83
CA ASP A 420 -2.45 16.52 9.14
C ASP A 420 -2.52 14.99 9.28
N PHE A 421 -1.55 14.31 8.67
CA PHE A 421 -1.45 12.85 8.67
C PHE A 421 -1.30 12.24 10.07
N ASP A 422 -0.86 13.01 11.07
CA ASP A 422 -0.76 12.57 12.47
C ASP A 422 -2.07 12.84 13.26
N GLY A 423 -3.13 13.32 12.59
CA GLY A 423 -4.40 13.71 13.22
C GLY A 423 -4.32 15.02 14.01
N GLN A 424 -3.22 15.77 13.89
CA GLN A 424 -3.05 17.05 14.56
C GLN A 424 -3.72 18.15 13.75
N SER A 425 -4.45 19.03 14.42
CA SER A 425 -5.04 20.16 13.70
C SER A 425 -3.95 21.04 13.11
N ILE A 426 -4.12 21.41 11.84
CA ILE A 426 -3.22 22.35 11.16
C ILE A 426 -3.48 23.78 11.66
N PHE A 427 -4.65 24.02 12.24
CA PHE A 427 -5.02 25.30 12.84
C PHE A 427 -5.22 25.17 14.36
N PRO A 428 -4.78 26.16 15.14
CA PRO A 428 -5.42 26.42 16.41
C PRO A 428 -6.85 26.88 16.11
N MET A 429 -7.86 26.05 16.41
CA MET A 429 -9.26 26.52 16.40
C MET A 429 -9.30 27.84 17.19
N PRO A 430 -9.86 28.93 16.64
CA PRO A 430 -10.02 30.16 17.39
C PRO A 430 -10.85 29.80 18.62
N THR A 431 -10.17 29.70 19.77
CA THR A 431 -10.85 29.38 21.02
C THR A 431 -11.91 30.45 21.21
N ALA A 432 -13.15 30.03 21.50
CA ALA A 432 -14.32 30.90 21.59
C ALA A 432 -14.19 32.06 22.62
N ARG A 433 -13.04 32.21 23.27
CA ARG A 433 -12.69 33.25 24.24
C ARG A 433 -11.85 34.42 23.70
N GLN A 434 -11.44 34.45 22.42
CA GLN A 434 -10.64 35.56 21.87
C GLN A 434 -11.44 36.59 21.02
N SER A 435 -12.74 36.76 21.26
CA SER A 435 -13.58 37.77 20.59
C SER A 435 -13.35 39.23 21.02
N ARG A 436 -12.21 39.56 21.65
CA ARG A 436 -11.87 40.94 22.08
C ARG A 436 -10.41 41.34 21.86
N LEU A 437 -9.86 41.07 20.68
CA LEU A 437 -8.65 41.77 20.24
C LEU A 437 -8.89 42.46 18.89
N PRO A 438 -8.52 43.75 18.75
CA PRO A 438 -8.79 44.51 17.54
C PRO A 438 -7.95 43.99 16.38
N ARG A 439 -8.61 43.82 15.22
CA ARG A 439 -7.99 43.61 13.91
C ARG A 439 -7.04 44.77 13.59
N ARG A 440 -5.76 44.67 13.95
CA ARG A 440 -4.70 45.52 13.37
C ARG A 440 -3.32 44.86 13.49
N ALA A 441 -2.64 44.82 12.34
CA ALA A 441 -1.22 44.55 12.11
C ALA A 441 -0.71 43.10 12.17
N TYR A 442 -0.84 42.39 11.04
CA TYR A 442 0.28 41.59 10.53
C TYR A 442 1.03 42.47 9.53
N LEU A 443 1.98 43.27 10.03
CA LEU A 443 2.96 44.00 9.23
C LEU A 443 4.32 43.32 9.43
N THR A 444 4.82 42.76 8.33
CA THR A 444 6.23 42.64 7.94
C THR A 444 7.29 42.69 9.06
N PHE A 445 7.82 41.51 9.41
CA PHE A 445 9.18 41.38 9.93
C PHE A 445 10.07 40.80 8.82
N SER A 446 10.70 41.68 8.02
CA SER A 446 11.87 41.31 7.24
C SER A 446 13.09 41.38 8.16
N LYS A 447 13.65 40.22 8.50
CA LYS A 447 14.95 40.14 9.18
C LYS A 447 15.94 39.50 8.21
N GLN A 448 16.86 40.32 7.72
CA GLN A 448 18.09 39.90 7.05
C GLN A 448 18.79 38.83 7.90
N ARG A 449 19.14 37.69 7.30
CA ARG A 449 20.19 36.82 7.81
C ARG A 449 21.13 36.44 6.68
N GLY A 450 22.40 36.59 7.00
CA GLY A 450 23.53 36.48 6.10
C GLY A 450 23.83 35.05 5.67
N LEU A 451 24.54 35.03 4.56
CA LEU A 451 25.32 33.95 3.99
C LEU A 451 26.00 33.07 5.04
N LEU A 452 25.68 31.78 5.05
CA LEU A 452 26.63 30.70 5.32
C LEU A 452 26.28 29.52 4.41
N SER A 453 27.11 29.33 3.41
CA SER A 453 27.26 28.13 2.61
C SER A 453 27.57 26.94 3.51
N ASN A 454 26.87 25.82 3.34
CA ASN A 454 27.41 24.52 3.72
C ASN A 454 26.98 23.43 2.75
N VAL A 455 28.01 22.65 2.42
CA VAL A 455 28.13 21.55 1.48
C VAL A 455 27.12 20.45 1.81
N PHE A 456 26.22 20.14 0.87
CA PHE A 456 25.50 18.88 0.87
C PHE A 456 26.23 17.91 -0.07
N HIS A 457 26.79 16.86 0.52
CA HIS A 457 27.22 15.68 -0.23
C HIS A 457 25.98 15.03 -0.88
N SER A 458 26.06 14.84 -2.19
CA SER A 458 25.13 14.00 -2.96
C SER A 458 25.08 12.59 -2.35
N PRO A 459 23.90 11.96 -2.23
CA PRO A 459 23.83 10.54 -1.92
C PRO A 459 24.44 9.73 -3.08
N PRO A 460 25.05 8.56 -2.80
CA PRO A 460 25.58 7.71 -3.86
C PRO A 460 24.45 7.26 -4.79
N SER A 461 24.76 7.21 -6.09
CA SER A 461 23.87 6.76 -7.15
C SER A 461 23.37 5.33 -6.89
N ASP A 462 22.07 5.15 -7.05
CA ASP A 462 21.23 4.00 -6.69
C ASP A 462 21.41 2.74 -7.59
N ASN A 463 22.57 2.58 -8.22
CA ASN A 463 22.88 1.42 -9.07
C ASN A 463 23.99 0.59 -8.42
N ASP A 464 23.61 -0.54 -7.79
CA ASP A 464 24.42 -1.76 -7.51
C ASP A 464 24.09 -2.50 -6.21
N LEU A 465 22.97 -2.20 -5.54
CA LEU A 465 22.51 -3.01 -4.39
C LEU A 465 21.71 -4.27 -4.75
N THR A 466 21.76 -4.70 -6.02
CA THR A 466 21.27 -6.02 -6.44
C THR A 466 22.43 -7.02 -6.35
N MET A 467 22.80 -7.42 -5.14
CA MET A 467 23.99 -8.27 -4.91
C MET A 467 23.65 -9.68 -4.41
N LEU A 468 24.10 -10.66 -5.20
CA LEU A 468 24.89 -11.83 -4.81
C LEU A 468 24.51 -12.53 -3.50
N LEU A 469 23.57 -13.48 -3.61
CA LEU A 469 23.65 -14.73 -2.86
C LEU A 469 24.50 -15.71 -3.69
N ALA A 470 25.82 -15.66 -3.54
CA ALA A 470 26.71 -16.72 -4.00
C ALA A 470 27.41 -17.29 -2.78
N GLY A 471 27.26 -18.60 -2.58
CA GLY A 471 27.65 -19.30 -1.37
C GLY A 471 29.15 -19.20 -1.09
N SER A 472 29.47 -18.73 0.10
CA SER A 472 30.67 -19.12 0.81
C SER A 472 30.27 -20.24 1.77
N GLY A 473 30.69 -21.46 1.46
CA GLY A 473 30.67 -22.56 2.41
C GLY A 473 31.55 -22.21 3.61
N VAL A 474 30.96 -22.34 4.79
CA VAL A 474 31.65 -22.39 6.08
C VAL A 474 31.36 -23.74 6.70
#